data_AF-A0A0C2ZJH8-F1
#
_entry.id   AF-A0A0C2ZJH8-F1
#
_cell.length_a   1.000
_cell.length_b   1.000
_cell.length_c   1.000
_cell.angle_alpha   90.00
_cell.angle_beta   90.00
_cell.angle_gamma   90.00
#
_symmetry.space_group_name_H-M   'P 1'
#
loop_
_entity.id
_entity.type
_entity.pdbx_description
1 polymer ?
#
loop_
_entity_poly.entity_id
_entity_poly.type
_entity_poly.pdbx_seq_one_letter_code
_entity_poly.pdbx_strand_id
1 'polypeptide(L)'
;MVTMWPPPYHSDVVCIKINPRIKEGLCCMWTNSSSLFNMVTLLDHPGLIRRSLVRTQIKIKNSVYCTDVEKWRKFSETYTDDTKEVNLLATVLLAANMSFLAIQSIDNIGLSYLPQRFSYLSLLAALASIVMGAAVRSPRLFTNHGRFSFEAMILILGFPFECFLYSILFFLLAILVHCAKHKAVLQLVCTGILAMFLLCCLVVYWLITEPCNDIDSLHERFTTPAKERAATTS
;
A
#
# COMPACT_ATOMS: atom_id res chain seq x y z
N MET A 1 -11.17 57.86 13.15
CA MET A 1 -11.44 56.98 12.00
C MET A 1 -10.91 55.60 12.40
N VAL A 2 -11.77 54.76 12.97
CA VAL A 2 -11.40 53.46 13.58
C VAL A 2 -11.78 52.37 12.59
N THR A 3 -10.79 51.63 12.10
CA THR A 3 -10.97 50.52 11.16
C THR A 3 -11.45 49.29 11.92
N MET A 4 -12.68 48.89 11.63
CA MET A 4 -13.38 47.73 12.19
C MET A 4 -12.84 46.45 11.53
N TRP A 5 -12.23 45.57 12.32
CA TRP A 5 -11.80 44.23 11.87
C TRP A 5 -13.02 43.30 11.70
N PRO A 6 -13.01 42.38 10.73
CA PRO A 6 -14.07 41.38 10.59
C PRO A 6 -13.98 40.30 11.68
N PRO A 7 -15.11 39.71 12.09
CA PRO A 7 -15.14 38.69 13.13
C PRO A 7 -14.55 37.34 12.66
N PRO A 8 -14.08 36.48 13.59
CA PRO A 8 -13.48 35.20 13.27
C PRO A 8 -14.53 34.19 12.78
N TYR A 9 -14.16 33.44 11.74
CA TYR A 9 -14.95 32.33 11.19
C TYR A 9 -15.06 31.19 12.22
N HIS A 10 -16.25 31.00 12.79
CA HIS A 10 -16.59 29.79 13.54
C HIS A 10 -16.67 28.62 12.55
N SER A 11 -15.71 27.69 12.64
CA SER A 11 -15.78 26.42 11.93
C SER A 11 -16.59 25.45 12.79
N ASP A 12 -17.83 25.20 12.40
CA ASP A 12 -18.67 24.19 13.05
C ASP A 12 -18.03 22.81 12.86
N VAL A 13 -17.49 22.26 13.94
CA VAL A 13 -16.95 20.90 13.97
C VAL A 13 -18.13 19.94 13.99
N VAL A 14 -18.58 19.52 12.81
CA VAL A 14 -19.58 18.46 12.65
C VAL A 14 -18.95 17.16 13.13
N CYS A 15 -19.34 16.73 14.32
CA CYS A 15 -18.93 15.45 14.90
C CYS A 15 -19.63 14.31 14.14
N ILE A 16 -18.95 13.77 13.12
CA ILE A 16 -19.46 12.62 12.35
C ILE A 16 -19.36 11.38 13.26
N LYS A 17 -20.52 10.92 13.75
CA LYS A 17 -20.64 9.68 14.51
C LYS A 17 -20.43 8.49 13.58
N ILE A 18 -19.19 8.03 13.46
CA ILE A 18 -18.83 6.83 12.70
C ILE A 18 -19.37 5.62 13.48
N ASN A 19 -20.39 4.96 12.94
CA ASN A 19 -20.93 3.74 13.51
C ASN A 19 -20.22 2.57 12.80
N PRO A 20 -19.30 1.83 13.45
CA PRO A 20 -18.50 0.81 12.77
C PRO A 20 -19.38 -0.39 12.41
N ARG A 21 -19.90 -0.42 11.19
CA ARG A 21 -20.65 -1.57 10.65
C ARG A 21 -19.70 -2.64 10.11
N ILE A 22 -18.88 -3.22 11.00
CA ILE A 22 -17.95 -4.31 10.68
C ILE A 22 -18.67 -5.51 10.03
N LYS A 23 -19.95 -5.73 10.38
CA LYS A 23 -20.76 -6.83 9.83
C LYS A 23 -21.13 -6.68 8.35
N GLU A 24 -21.21 -5.47 7.82
CA GLU A 24 -21.64 -5.26 6.42
C GLU A 24 -20.48 -5.42 5.42
N GLY A 25 -19.26 -5.02 5.80
CA GLY A 25 -18.05 -5.21 4.98
C GLY A 25 -17.73 -6.69 4.75
N LEU A 26 -17.79 -7.51 5.80
CA LEU A 26 -17.54 -8.96 5.73
C LEU A 26 -18.50 -9.71 4.80
N CYS A 27 -19.76 -9.28 4.73
CA CYS A 27 -20.77 -9.93 3.88
C CYS A 27 -20.62 -9.55 2.40
N CYS A 28 -20.19 -8.30 2.12
CA CYS A 28 -19.94 -7.82 0.77
C CYS A 28 -18.63 -8.40 0.18
N MET A 29 -17.63 -8.70 1.02
CA MET A 29 -16.37 -9.33 0.60
C MET A 29 -16.55 -10.71 -0.03
N TRP A 30 -17.47 -11.53 0.48
CA TRP A 30 -17.57 -12.94 0.07
C TRP A 30 -18.06 -13.11 -1.38
N THR A 31 -18.82 -12.16 -1.91
CA THR A 31 -19.49 -12.33 -3.21
C THR A 31 -18.62 -11.99 -4.42
N ASN A 32 -17.45 -11.36 -4.23
CA ASN A 32 -16.65 -10.83 -5.33
C ASN A 32 -15.18 -11.31 -5.27
N SER A 33 -14.93 -12.52 -5.78
CA SER A 33 -13.61 -13.20 -5.72
C SER A 33 -12.48 -12.43 -6.42
N SER A 34 -12.79 -11.68 -7.48
CA SER A 34 -11.83 -10.79 -8.17
C SER A 34 -11.39 -9.62 -7.29
N SER A 35 -12.33 -9.05 -6.53
CA SER A 35 -12.04 -8.01 -5.53
C SER A 35 -11.16 -8.57 -4.43
N LEU A 36 -11.47 -9.76 -3.93
CA LEU A 36 -10.66 -10.48 -2.93
C LEU A 36 -9.25 -10.78 -3.45
N PHE A 37 -9.07 -11.21 -4.70
CA PHE A 37 -7.75 -11.50 -5.25
C PHE A 37 -6.89 -10.23 -5.32
N ASN A 38 -7.39 -9.16 -5.95
CA ASN A 38 -6.69 -7.88 -6.02
C ASN A 38 -6.41 -7.28 -4.62
N MET A 39 -7.34 -7.47 -3.68
CA MET A 39 -7.25 -7.04 -2.29
C MET A 39 -6.21 -7.84 -1.48
N VAL A 40 -6.12 -9.16 -1.69
CA VAL A 40 -5.12 -10.02 -1.03
C VAL A 40 -3.73 -9.82 -1.63
N THR A 41 -3.63 -9.52 -2.92
CA THR A 41 -2.34 -9.27 -3.58
C THR A 41 -1.81 -7.85 -3.38
N LEU A 42 -2.65 -6.86 -3.05
CA LEU A 42 -2.23 -5.45 -2.99
C LEU A 42 -2.63 -4.74 -1.67
N LEU A 43 -3.09 -5.47 -0.65
CA LEU A 43 -3.47 -4.98 0.69
C LEU A 43 -4.26 -3.64 0.74
N ASP A 44 -5.04 -3.32 -0.31
CA ASP A 44 -5.66 -1.99 -0.55
C ASP A 44 -4.71 -0.77 -0.41
N HIS A 45 -3.39 -0.94 -0.42
CA HIS A 45 -2.46 0.19 -0.39
C HIS A 45 -2.65 1.16 -1.56
N PRO A 46 -2.87 0.69 -2.81
CA PRO A 46 -3.24 1.58 -3.91
C PRO A 46 -4.51 2.40 -3.60
N GLY A 47 -5.49 1.82 -2.89
CA GLY A 47 -6.70 2.52 -2.46
C GLY A 47 -6.43 3.60 -1.42
N LEU A 48 -5.61 3.29 -0.40
CA LEU A 48 -5.19 4.27 0.62
C LEU A 48 -4.44 5.45 0.00
N ILE A 49 -3.48 5.16 -0.87
CA ILE A 49 -2.69 6.17 -1.58
C ILE A 49 -3.62 7.01 -2.46
N ARG A 50 -4.50 6.37 -3.24
CA ARG A 50 -5.47 7.07 -4.08
C ARG A 50 -6.34 8.04 -3.28
N ARG A 51 -6.85 7.62 -2.12
CA ARG A 51 -7.66 8.48 -1.24
C ARG A 51 -6.86 9.66 -0.70
N SER A 52 -5.63 9.42 -0.24
CA SER A 52 -4.73 10.48 0.23
C SER A 52 -4.39 11.48 -0.89
N LEU A 53 -4.13 11.00 -2.09
CA LEU A 53 -3.87 11.80 -3.29
C LEU A 53 -5.09 12.62 -3.73
N VAL A 54 -6.29 12.06 -3.65
CA VAL A 54 -7.51 12.80 -3.99
C VAL A 54 -7.71 13.98 -3.03
N ARG A 55 -7.34 13.84 -1.75
CA ARG A 55 -7.42 14.94 -0.77
C ARG A 55 -6.47 16.09 -1.08
N THR A 56 -5.40 15.85 -1.83
CA THR A 56 -4.49 16.89 -2.30
C THR A 56 -5.02 17.62 -3.54
N GLN A 57 -6.12 17.16 -4.16
CA GLN A 57 -6.70 17.81 -5.34
C GLN A 57 -7.80 18.81 -4.93
N ILE A 58 -7.73 20.01 -5.51
CA ILE A 58 -8.77 21.04 -5.42
C ILE A 58 -9.46 21.15 -6.78
N LYS A 59 -10.79 21.22 -6.76
CA LYS A 59 -11.58 21.52 -7.96
C LYS A 59 -11.57 23.03 -8.20
N ILE A 60 -10.97 23.46 -9.29
CA ILE A 60 -11.05 24.84 -9.80
C ILE A 60 -12.30 24.96 -10.70
N LYS A 61 -12.82 26.18 -10.87
CA LYS A 61 -13.94 26.49 -11.79
C LYS A 61 -13.69 25.85 -13.17
N ASN A 62 -14.76 25.39 -13.83
CA ASN A 62 -14.76 24.61 -15.09
C ASN A 62 -14.25 23.16 -15.00
N SER A 63 -14.38 22.50 -13.85
CA SER A 63 -14.06 21.06 -13.69
C SER A 63 -12.59 20.71 -13.94
N VAL A 64 -11.68 21.68 -13.80
CA VAL A 64 -10.23 21.46 -13.82
C VAL A 64 -9.77 21.16 -12.40
N TYR A 65 -9.07 20.04 -12.22
CA TYR A 65 -8.47 19.67 -10.94
C TYR A 65 -7.03 20.18 -10.89
N CYS A 66 -6.66 20.86 -9.80
CA CYS A 66 -5.30 21.28 -9.54
C CYS A 66 -4.82 20.72 -8.20
N THR A 67 -3.53 20.43 -8.13
CA THR A 67 -2.91 19.94 -6.90
C THR A 67 -2.67 21.10 -5.95
N ASP A 68 -3.21 21.01 -4.74
CA ASP A 68 -2.86 21.89 -3.62
C ASP A 68 -1.43 21.58 -3.20
N VAL A 69 -0.51 22.50 -3.47
CA VAL A 69 0.92 22.33 -3.21
C VAL A 69 1.20 22.09 -1.72
N GLU A 70 0.44 22.71 -0.82
CA GLU A 70 0.66 22.60 0.62
C GLU A 70 0.16 21.25 1.15
N LYS A 71 -1.00 20.78 0.69
CA LYS A 71 -1.49 19.43 1.04
C LYS A 71 -0.62 18.34 0.42
N TRP A 72 -0.19 18.54 -0.82
CA TRP A 72 0.74 17.64 -1.49
C TRP A 72 2.07 17.56 -0.75
N ARG A 73 2.63 18.69 -0.32
CA ARG A 73 3.87 18.74 0.46
C ARG A 73 3.74 17.94 1.75
N LYS A 74 2.68 18.15 2.53
CA LYS A 74 2.41 17.38 3.75
C LYS A 74 2.28 15.88 3.49
N PHE A 75 1.52 15.50 2.46
CA PHE A 75 1.39 14.11 2.05
C PHE A 75 2.75 13.50 1.66
N SER A 76 3.53 14.23 0.86
CA SER A 76 4.85 13.80 0.39
C SER A 76 5.84 13.65 1.54
N GLU A 77 5.80 14.53 2.54
CA GLU A 77 6.63 14.45 3.75
C GLU A 77 6.29 13.17 4.54
N THR A 78 5.01 12.96 4.88
CA THR A 78 4.56 11.73 5.57
C THR A 78 4.94 10.47 4.80
N TYR A 79 4.62 10.44 3.51
CA TYR A 79 4.92 9.29 2.66
C TYR A 79 6.43 9.01 2.57
N THR A 80 7.27 10.05 2.53
CA THR A 80 8.73 9.90 2.51
C THR A 80 9.21 9.26 3.80
N ASP A 81 8.65 9.67 4.94
CA ASP A 81 9.00 9.11 6.25
C ASP A 81 8.57 7.64 6.35
N ASP A 82 7.34 7.30 5.97
CA ASP A 82 6.86 5.91 5.90
C ASP A 82 7.77 5.05 5.00
N THR A 83 8.18 5.59 3.85
CA THR A 83 9.08 4.90 2.91
C THR A 83 10.49 4.72 3.47
N LYS A 84 10.99 5.63 4.32
CA LYS A 84 12.28 5.45 5.01
C LYS A 84 12.22 4.27 5.96
N GLU A 85 11.15 4.14 6.72
CA GLU A 85 10.96 3.03 7.66
C GLU A 85 10.88 1.69 6.93
N VAL A 86 10.09 1.61 5.85
CA VAL A 86 10.01 0.40 5.02
C VAL A 86 11.36 0.06 4.39
N ASN A 87 12.10 1.03 3.86
CA ASN A 87 13.43 0.78 3.30
C ASN A 87 14.42 0.26 4.36
N LEU A 88 14.35 0.75 5.60
CA LEU A 88 15.15 0.25 6.71
C LEU A 88 14.81 -1.22 6.99
N LEU A 89 13.53 -1.55 7.13
CA LEU A 89 13.07 -2.91 7.38
C LEU A 89 13.41 -3.85 6.21
N ALA A 90 13.27 -3.41 4.97
CA ALA A 90 13.65 -4.15 3.78
C ALA A 90 15.17 -4.46 3.76
N THR A 91 16.00 -3.54 4.25
CA THR A 91 17.45 -3.74 4.37
C THR A 91 17.78 -4.77 5.45
N VAL A 92 17.07 -4.76 6.58
CA VAL A 92 17.22 -5.79 7.63
C VAL A 92 16.82 -7.16 7.08
N LEU A 93 15.70 -7.24 6.36
CA LEU A 93 15.24 -8.47 5.72
C LEU A 93 16.20 -8.97 4.64
N LEU A 94 16.83 -8.07 3.89
CA LEU A 94 17.88 -8.38 2.94
C LEU A 94 19.09 -9.03 3.62
N ALA A 95 19.56 -8.46 4.74
CA ALA A 95 20.66 -9.01 5.53
C ALA A 95 20.30 -10.39 6.12
N ALA A 96 19.06 -10.58 6.58
CA ALA A 96 18.56 -11.85 7.07
C ALA A 96 18.53 -12.92 5.96
N ASN A 97 18.07 -12.58 4.75
CA ASN A 97 18.09 -13.46 3.59
C ASN A 97 19.52 -13.89 3.23
N MET A 98 20.47 -12.94 3.17
CA MET A 98 21.87 -13.25 2.89
C MET A 98 22.46 -14.19 3.94
N SER A 99 22.14 -13.98 5.21
CA SER A 99 22.57 -14.84 6.32
C SER A 99 21.98 -16.25 6.21
N PHE A 100 20.71 -16.37 5.81
CA PHE A 100 20.05 -17.65 5.57
C PHE A 100 20.70 -18.41 4.40
N LEU A 101 20.97 -17.73 3.28
CA LEU A 101 21.61 -18.33 2.11
C LEU A 101 23.06 -18.78 2.40
N ALA A 102 23.76 -18.07 3.29
CA ALA A 102 25.12 -18.40 3.69
C ALA A 102 25.23 -19.65 4.58
N ILE A 103 24.10 -20.22 5.04
CA ILE A 103 24.11 -21.48 5.78
C ILE A 103 24.60 -22.58 4.84
N GLN A 104 25.73 -23.23 5.19
CA GLN A 104 26.41 -24.22 4.34
C GLN A 104 25.51 -25.38 3.88
N SER A 105 24.48 -25.72 4.66
CA SER A 105 23.50 -26.76 4.28
C SER A 105 22.63 -26.37 3.08
N ILE A 106 22.50 -25.08 2.81
CA ILE A 106 21.70 -24.51 1.72
C ILE A 106 22.57 -24.26 0.48
N ASP A 107 23.80 -23.78 0.69
CA ASP A 107 24.73 -23.45 -0.40
C ASP A 107 25.15 -24.69 -1.23
N ASN A 108 25.33 -25.84 -0.57
CA ASN A 108 25.83 -27.06 -1.20
C ASN A 108 24.85 -27.78 -2.16
N ILE A 109 23.55 -27.44 -2.14
CA ILE A 109 22.51 -28.14 -2.94
C ILE A 109 22.21 -27.40 -4.26
N GLY A 110 22.65 -26.14 -4.37
CA GLY A 110 22.44 -25.28 -5.54
C GLY A 110 20.97 -24.97 -5.85
N LEU A 111 20.72 -24.32 -7.00
CA LEU A 111 19.41 -23.82 -7.46
C LEU A 111 18.27 -24.84 -7.57
N SER A 112 18.52 -26.13 -7.31
CA SER A 112 17.48 -27.16 -7.17
C SER A 112 16.73 -27.08 -5.82
N TYR A 113 17.28 -26.38 -4.84
CA TYR A 113 16.74 -26.28 -3.48
C TYR A 113 15.61 -25.22 -3.38
N LEU A 114 14.37 -25.67 -3.16
CA LEU A 114 13.19 -24.79 -3.07
C LEU A 114 13.32 -23.64 -2.06
N PRO A 115 13.78 -23.85 -0.81
CA PRO A 115 13.98 -22.74 0.13
C PRO A 115 14.95 -21.67 -0.39
N GLN A 116 15.99 -22.08 -1.13
CA GLN A 116 16.95 -21.14 -1.72
C GLN A 116 16.26 -20.25 -2.75
N ARG A 117 15.40 -20.82 -3.60
CA ARG A 117 14.61 -20.06 -4.59
C ARG A 117 13.70 -19.04 -3.93
N PHE A 118 12.98 -19.43 -2.89
CA PHE A 118 12.11 -18.51 -2.15
C PHE A 118 12.90 -17.40 -1.46
N SER A 119 14.08 -17.70 -0.89
CA SER A 119 14.95 -16.67 -0.32
C SER A 119 15.51 -15.72 -1.40
N TYR A 120 15.84 -16.19 -2.60
CA TYR A 120 16.21 -15.30 -3.71
C TYR A 120 15.05 -14.41 -4.19
N LEU A 121 13.82 -14.94 -4.27
CA LEU A 121 12.64 -14.14 -4.60
C LEU A 121 12.38 -13.09 -3.52
N SER A 122 12.53 -13.46 -2.24
CA SER A 122 12.45 -12.53 -1.12
C SER A 122 13.49 -11.42 -1.23
N LEU A 123 14.74 -11.77 -1.51
CA LEU A 123 15.84 -10.84 -1.69
C LEU A 123 15.59 -9.86 -2.86
N LEU A 124 15.15 -10.37 -4.00
CA LEU A 124 14.83 -9.55 -5.17
C LEU A 124 13.67 -8.58 -4.88
N ALA A 125 12.64 -9.05 -4.18
CA ALA A 125 11.51 -8.22 -3.78
C ALA A 125 11.91 -7.13 -2.78
N ALA A 126 12.78 -7.43 -1.80
CA ALA A 126 13.33 -6.44 -0.88
C ALA A 126 14.16 -5.37 -1.62
N LEU A 127 15.01 -5.78 -2.57
CA LEU A 127 15.77 -4.85 -3.40
C LEU A 127 14.87 -3.97 -4.26
N ALA A 128 13.84 -4.55 -4.88
CA ALA A 128 12.85 -3.79 -5.65
C ALA A 128 12.13 -2.76 -4.77
N SER A 129 11.76 -3.14 -3.54
CA SER A 129 11.18 -2.22 -2.54
C SER A 129 12.11 -1.05 -2.23
N ILE A 130 13.39 -1.31 -1.93
CA ILE A 130 14.38 -0.28 -1.61
C ILE A 130 14.60 0.67 -2.79
N VAL A 131 14.80 0.13 -3.99
CA VAL A 131 15.05 0.91 -5.22
C VAL A 131 13.84 1.79 -5.55
N MET A 132 12.63 1.23 -5.47
CA MET A 132 11.40 1.97 -5.77
C MET A 132 11.10 3.00 -4.68
N GLY A 133 11.26 2.66 -3.40
CA GLY A 133 11.13 3.60 -2.30
C GLY A 133 12.13 4.76 -2.39
N ALA A 134 13.35 4.50 -2.88
CA ALA A 134 14.32 5.55 -3.18
C ALA A 134 13.91 6.40 -4.40
N ALA A 135 13.40 5.77 -5.46
CA ALA A 135 12.97 6.46 -6.68
C ALA A 135 11.82 7.44 -6.41
N VAL A 136 10.88 7.07 -5.52
CA VAL A 136 9.74 7.91 -5.13
C VAL A 136 10.17 9.20 -4.41
N ARG A 137 11.39 9.27 -3.84
CA ARG A 137 11.93 10.51 -3.29
C ARG A 137 12.31 11.53 -4.35
N SER A 138 12.35 11.15 -5.63
CA SER A 138 12.67 12.05 -6.73
C SER A 138 11.44 12.88 -7.13
N PRO A 139 11.43 14.21 -6.89
CA PRO A 139 10.27 15.06 -7.19
C PRO A 139 9.94 15.14 -8.69
N ARG A 140 10.85 14.68 -9.55
CA ARG A 140 10.67 14.68 -11.02
C ARG A 140 9.63 13.68 -11.52
N LEU A 141 9.30 12.65 -10.73
CA LEU A 141 8.32 11.63 -11.14
C LEU A 141 6.87 12.12 -11.07
N PHE A 142 6.60 13.26 -10.43
CA PHE A 142 5.24 13.72 -10.09
C PHE A 142 4.80 15.00 -10.81
N THR A 143 5.53 15.45 -11.85
CA THR A 143 5.23 16.72 -12.52
C THR A 143 4.21 16.61 -13.67
N ASN A 144 3.70 15.42 -13.98
CA ASN A 144 2.81 15.22 -15.12
C ASN A 144 1.32 15.23 -14.72
N HIS A 145 0.51 16.04 -15.38
CA HIS A 145 -0.86 16.41 -14.97
C HIS A 145 -1.96 15.60 -15.67
N GLY A 146 -1.62 14.48 -16.31
CA GLY A 146 -2.59 13.64 -17.02
C GLY A 146 -3.36 12.70 -16.10
N ARG A 147 -4.57 12.29 -16.52
CA ARG A 147 -5.36 11.24 -15.83
C ARG A 147 -4.57 9.93 -15.72
N PHE A 148 -3.84 9.56 -16.77
CA PHE A 148 -2.96 8.39 -16.77
C PHE A 148 -1.79 8.54 -15.78
N SER A 149 -1.23 9.73 -15.67
CA SER A 149 -0.14 10.03 -14.73
C SER A 149 -0.58 9.87 -13.28
N PHE A 150 -1.84 10.18 -12.97
CA PHE A 150 -2.40 10.00 -11.63
C PHE A 150 -2.54 8.52 -11.24
N GLU A 151 -3.07 7.69 -12.14
CA GLU A 151 -3.17 6.24 -11.90
C GLU A 151 -1.77 5.59 -11.83
N ALA A 152 -0.84 6.01 -12.69
CA ALA A 152 0.56 5.58 -12.61
C ALA A 152 1.23 6.00 -11.30
N MET A 153 0.95 7.21 -10.80
CA MET A 153 1.45 7.69 -9.52
C MET A 153 0.97 6.83 -8.35
N ILE A 154 -0.32 6.47 -8.32
CA ILE A 154 -0.88 5.55 -7.32
C ILE A 154 -0.12 4.22 -7.32
N LEU A 155 0.10 3.63 -8.50
CA LEU A 155 0.82 2.37 -8.62
C LEU A 155 2.27 2.48 -8.15
N ILE A 156 2.97 3.54 -8.57
CA ILE A 156 4.38 3.77 -8.21
C ILE A 156 4.54 3.99 -6.70
N LEU A 157 3.61 4.71 -6.06
CA LEU A 157 3.60 4.93 -4.61
C LEU A 157 3.20 3.65 -3.84
N GLY A 158 2.37 2.77 -4.40
CA GLY A 158 1.99 1.52 -3.72
C GLY A 158 3.10 0.46 -3.78
N PHE A 159 3.82 0.43 -4.90
CA PHE A 159 4.74 -0.65 -5.25
C PHE A 159 5.84 -0.97 -4.21
N PRO A 160 6.50 0.02 -3.55
CA PRO A 160 7.53 -0.27 -2.54
C PRO A 160 6.99 -1.10 -1.37
N PHE A 161 5.77 -0.81 -0.90
CA PHE A 161 5.14 -1.51 0.21
C PHE A 161 4.77 -2.94 -0.17
N GLU A 162 4.21 -3.13 -1.37
CA GLU A 162 3.85 -4.46 -1.87
C GLU A 162 5.08 -5.36 -2.04
N CYS A 163 6.13 -4.83 -2.65
CA CYS A 163 7.39 -5.56 -2.81
C CYS A 163 7.99 -5.94 -1.46
N PHE A 164 7.88 -5.07 -0.45
CA PHE A 164 8.33 -5.40 0.91
C PHE A 164 7.49 -6.52 1.54
N LEU A 165 6.16 -6.45 1.43
CA LEU A 165 5.26 -7.51 1.93
C LEU A 165 5.57 -8.86 1.27
N TYR A 166 5.69 -8.90 -0.06
CA TYR A 166 6.03 -10.11 -0.78
C TYR A 166 7.39 -10.66 -0.38
N SER A 167 8.35 -9.77 -0.09
CA SER A 167 9.65 -10.20 0.45
C SER A 167 9.49 -10.96 1.77
N ILE A 168 8.68 -10.46 2.71
CA ILE A 168 8.41 -11.15 3.98
C ILE A 168 7.74 -12.50 3.72
N LEU A 169 6.71 -12.55 2.86
CA LEU A 169 5.98 -13.79 2.56
C LEU A 169 6.88 -14.86 1.95
N PHE A 170 7.70 -14.50 0.97
CA PHE A 170 8.66 -15.44 0.37
C PHE A 170 9.71 -15.91 1.37
N PHE A 171 10.17 -15.04 2.28
CA PHE A 171 11.12 -15.44 3.31
C PHE A 171 10.50 -16.41 4.32
N LEU A 172 9.29 -16.15 4.78
CA LEU A 172 8.54 -17.07 5.64
C LEU A 172 8.34 -18.43 4.96
N LEU A 173 8.00 -18.42 3.67
CA LEU A 173 7.85 -19.65 2.89
C LEU A 173 9.19 -20.40 2.75
N ALA A 174 10.31 -19.70 2.58
CA ALA A 174 11.63 -20.30 2.56
C ALA A 174 11.93 -21.03 3.87
N ILE A 175 11.68 -20.40 5.03
CA ILE A 175 11.89 -21.00 6.35
C ILE A 175 10.97 -22.21 6.55
N LEU A 176 9.69 -22.10 6.22
CA LEU A 176 8.73 -23.20 6.37
C LEU A 176 9.15 -24.43 5.55
N VAL A 177 9.49 -24.24 4.28
CA VAL A 177 9.93 -25.34 3.40
C VAL A 177 11.26 -25.93 3.87
N HIS A 178 12.18 -25.10 4.38
CA HIS A 178 13.44 -25.56 4.95
C HIS A 178 13.21 -26.45 6.18
N CYS A 179 12.40 -25.99 7.15
CA CYS A 179 12.06 -26.75 8.35
C CYS A 179 11.33 -28.06 8.02
N ALA A 180 10.40 -28.04 7.06
CA ALA A 180 9.67 -29.22 6.62
C ALA A 180 10.63 -30.28 6.02
N LYS A 181 11.59 -29.86 5.20
CA LYS A 181 12.54 -30.76 4.55
C LYS A 181 13.53 -31.40 5.53
N HIS A 182 13.95 -30.67 6.56
CA HIS A 182 14.87 -31.18 7.59
C HIS A 182 14.16 -31.92 8.74
N LYS A 183 12.85 -32.20 8.63
CA LYS A 183 12.03 -32.89 9.64
C LYS A 183 12.14 -32.27 11.05
N ALA A 184 12.42 -30.97 11.13
CA ALA A 184 12.54 -30.25 12.39
C ALA A 184 11.14 -29.89 12.91
N VAL A 185 10.41 -30.88 13.43
CA VAL A 185 8.97 -30.77 13.77
C VAL A 185 8.71 -29.61 14.73
N LEU A 186 9.50 -29.46 15.78
CA LEU A 186 9.32 -28.37 16.75
C LEU A 186 9.49 -26.98 16.10
N GLN A 187 10.55 -26.79 15.31
CA GLN A 187 10.80 -25.54 14.60
C GLN A 187 9.72 -25.25 13.56
N LEU A 188 9.23 -26.28 12.86
CA LEU A 188 8.15 -26.16 11.89
C LEU A 188 6.85 -25.71 12.57
N VAL A 189 6.49 -26.31 13.71
CA VAL A 189 5.29 -25.92 14.47
C VAL A 189 5.42 -24.49 14.98
N CYS A 190 6.54 -24.12 15.60
CA CYS A 190 6.77 -22.75 16.08
C CYS A 190 6.73 -21.73 14.93
N THR A 191 7.41 -22.01 13.81
CA THR A 191 7.41 -21.14 12.62
C THR A 191 6.02 -21.03 12.02
N GLY A 192 5.27 -22.14 11.94
CA GLY A 192 3.91 -22.15 11.44
C GLY A 192 2.97 -21.30 12.29
N ILE A 193 3.04 -21.42 13.62
CA ILE A 193 2.25 -20.59 14.55
C ILE A 193 2.59 -19.11 14.37
N LEU A 194 3.88 -18.76 14.31
CA LEU A 194 4.32 -17.38 14.12
C LEU A 194 3.88 -16.81 12.77
N ALA A 195 4.02 -17.58 11.68
CA ALA A 195 3.58 -17.18 10.34
C ALA A 195 2.06 -16.97 10.29
N MET A 196 1.29 -17.86 10.90
CA MET A 196 -0.16 -17.73 11.02
C MET A 196 -0.56 -16.51 11.86
N PHE A 197 0.13 -16.28 12.97
CA PHE A 197 -0.09 -15.09 13.81
C PHE A 197 0.17 -13.80 13.04
N LEU A 198 1.30 -13.71 12.32
CA LEU A 198 1.63 -12.57 11.47
C LEU A 198 0.58 -12.36 10.37
N LEU A 199 0.14 -13.43 9.71
CA LEU A 199 -0.90 -13.36 8.69
C LEU A 199 -2.23 -12.87 9.28
N CYS A 200 -2.62 -13.34 10.47
CA CYS A 200 -3.78 -12.85 11.20
C CYS A 200 -3.64 -11.37 11.55
N CYS A 201 -2.48 -10.93 12.04
CA CYS A 201 -2.21 -9.51 12.32
C CYS A 201 -2.35 -8.65 11.06
N LEU A 202 -1.86 -9.13 9.91
CA LEU A 202 -2.01 -8.44 8.63
C LEU A 202 -3.48 -8.34 8.21
N VAL A 203 -4.26 -9.41 8.36
CA VAL A 203 -5.70 -9.41 8.07
C VAL A 203 -6.46 -8.48 9.01
N VAL A 204 -6.11 -8.45 10.30
CA VAL A 204 -6.74 -7.55 11.28
C VAL A 204 -6.36 -6.10 11.02
N TYR A 205 -5.08 -5.81 10.76
CA TYR A 205 -4.61 -4.49 10.36
C TYR A 205 -5.36 -4.02 9.12
N TRP A 206 -5.49 -4.89 8.12
CA TRP A 206 -6.27 -4.63 6.92
C TRP A 206 -7.74 -4.32 7.25
N LEU A 207 -8.41 -5.15 8.06
CA LEU A 207 -9.82 -4.94 8.44
C LEU A 207 -10.03 -3.62 9.20
N ILE A 208 -9.06 -3.20 10.01
CA ILE A 208 -9.10 -1.93 10.75
C ILE A 208 -8.85 -0.73 9.83
N THR A 209 -7.96 -0.90 8.85
CA THR A 209 -7.54 0.16 7.93
C THR A 209 -8.42 0.30 6.70
N GLU A 210 -9.27 -0.70 6.41
CA GLU A 210 -10.29 -0.63 5.36
C GLU A 210 -11.27 0.53 5.68
N PRO A 211 -11.26 1.63 4.91
CA PRO A 211 -12.15 2.72 5.18
C PRO A 211 -13.53 2.43 4.58
N CYS A 212 -14.57 2.61 5.38
CA CYS A 212 -15.96 2.50 4.95
C CYS A 212 -16.24 3.29 3.65
N ASN A 213 -16.52 2.58 2.55
CA ASN A 213 -17.35 2.92 1.38
C ASN A 213 -17.36 4.34 0.77
N ASP A 214 -16.39 5.22 1.02
CA ASP A 214 -16.33 6.54 0.35
C ASP A 214 -15.96 6.44 -1.17
N ILE A 215 -15.67 5.23 -1.67
CA ILE A 215 -15.25 4.98 -3.06
C ILE A 215 -16.36 5.32 -4.08
N ASP A 216 -17.63 5.13 -3.73
CA ASP A 216 -18.76 5.42 -4.63
C ASP A 216 -18.85 6.91 -4.98
N SER A 217 -18.59 7.79 -4.02
CA SER A 217 -18.53 9.25 -4.24
C SER A 217 -17.38 9.66 -5.17
N LEU A 218 -16.33 8.84 -5.22
CA LEU A 218 -15.08 9.12 -5.92
C LEU A 218 -15.17 8.68 -7.40
N HIS A 219 -15.78 7.53 -7.67
CA HIS A 219 -16.06 7.09 -9.03
C HIS A 219 -17.03 8.03 -9.74
N GLU A 220 -18.08 8.48 -9.04
CA GLU A 220 -19.03 9.48 -9.53
C GLU A 220 -18.30 10.78 -9.92
N ARG A 221 -17.36 11.25 -9.08
CA ARG A 221 -16.59 12.48 -9.33
C ARG A 221 -15.76 12.44 -10.62
N PHE A 222 -15.20 11.30 -11.02
CA PHE A 222 -14.38 11.19 -12.23
C PHE A 222 -15.12 10.76 -13.50
N THR A 223 -16.31 10.16 -13.37
CA THR A 223 -17.13 9.73 -14.52
C THR A 223 -18.08 10.82 -15.02
N THR A 224 -18.61 11.64 -14.11
CA THR A 224 -19.53 12.75 -14.44
C THR A 224 -19.00 13.72 -15.52
N PRO A 225 -17.75 14.24 -15.46
CA PRO A 225 -17.26 15.19 -16.46
C PRO A 225 -17.02 14.57 -17.85
N ALA A 226 -16.87 13.25 -17.96
CA ALA A 226 -16.74 12.58 -19.26
C ALA A 226 -18.10 12.47 -19.97
N LYS A 227 -19.17 12.26 -19.21
CA LYS A 227 -20.54 12.15 -19.72
C LYS A 227 -21.08 13.50 -20.20
N GLU A 228 -20.75 14.58 -19.48
CA GLU A 228 -21.15 15.95 -19.81
C GLU A 228 -20.47 16.48 -21.09
N ARG A 229 -19.21 16.09 -21.34
CA ARG A 229 -18.50 16.39 -22.60
C ARG A 229 -19.03 15.62 -23.79
N ALA A 230 -19.48 14.37 -23.60
CA ALA A 230 -20.09 13.59 -24.68
C ALA A 230 -21.47 14.15 -25.10
N ALA A 231 -22.21 14.73 -24.15
CA ALA A 231 -23.54 15.28 -24.39
C ALA A 231 -23.55 16.67 -25.07
N THR A 232 -22.42 17.40 -25.08
CA THR A 232 -22.29 18.73 -25.70
C THR A 232 -21.73 18.70 -27.12
N THR A 233 -21.31 17.53 -27.60
CA THR A 233 -20.83 17.29 -28.97
C THR A 233 -21.85 16.54 -29.85
N SER A 234 -23.07 16.35 -29.36
CA SER A 234 -24.23 15.81 -30.07
C SER A 234 -25.22 16.92 -30.38
#